data_AF-A0A511DJ02-F1
#
_entry.id   AF-A0A511DJ02-F1
#
_cell.length_a   1.000
_cell.length_b   1.000
_cell.length_c   1.000
_cell.angle_alpha   90.00
_cell.angle_beta   90.00
_cell.angle_gamma   90.00
#
_symmetry.space_group_name_H-M   'P 1'
#
loop_
_entity.id
_entity.type
_entity.pdbx_description
1 polymer ?
#
loop_
_entity_poly.entity_id
_entity_poly.type
_entity_poly.pdbx_seq_one_letter_code
_entity_poly.pdbx_strand_id
1 'polypeptide(L)'
;MTHVHAKAGAALGTVVAGGIAGVRSYNSTQHRWAAHHFARLAADFEADHIGEARPYWQQWAYVDAAIAAAHGFLEAYINEIYADAADPEIADGAHNGLSERTVASMTGYWKAHHETASVLTKYRMARIFATGAAGDDGRRPNEDVKLLIELRNWLVHFKPKTLVGGAPAPKKSLETLRTRYSDNRIFEGVPASWFPHVALSAGCARWAIESAEQYVGEFIEDVGGTRTHHRLDPDPPETP
;
A
#
# COMPACT_ATOMS: atom_id res chain seq x y z
N MET A 1 -76.73 32.67 6.71
CA MET A 1 -75.68 32.42 7.72
C MET A 1 -75.24 30.96 7.58
N THR A 2 -74.61 30.57 6.46
CA THR A 2 -73.15 30.52 6.27
C THR A 2 -72.40 29.89 7.45
N HIS A 3 -72.14 28.59 7.37
CA HIS A 3 -70.85 28.03 7.78
C HIS A 3 -70.49 26.84 6.88
N VAL A 4 -69.46 27.08 6.06
CA VAL A 4 -68.75 26.11 5.24
C VAL A 4 -67.73 25.42 6.12
N HIS A 5 -67.70 24.08 6.14
CA HIS A 5 -66.51 23.33 6.54
C HIS A 5 -66.17 22.34 5.42
N ALA A 6 -65.27 22.78 4.56
CA ALA A 6 -64.49 21.92 3.68
C ALA A 6 -63.51 21.11 4.54
N LYS A 7 -63.52 19.77 4.43
CA LYS A 7 -62.40 18.94 4.85
C LYS A 7 -61.62 18.54 3.60
N ALA A 8 -60.47 19.19 3.47
CA ALA A 8 -59.42 18.87 2.52
C ALA A 8 -58.86 17.46 2.78
N GLY A 9 -58.47 16.79 1.69
CA GLY A 9 -57.97 15.43 1.70
C GLY A 9 -56.59 15.28 2.32
N ALA A 10 -56.27 14.03 2.65
CA ALA A 10 -54.91 13.56 2.86
C ALA A 10 -54.73 12.30 2.01
N ALA A 11 -54.13 12.47 0.83
CA ALA A 11 -53.50 11.36 0.13
C ALA A 11 -52.21 11.02 0.88
N LEU A 12 -52.19 9.85 1.53
CA LEU A 12 -50.96 9.26 2.06
C LEU A 12 -50.05 8.93 0.88
N GLY A 13 -49.15 9.84 0.56
CA GLY A 13 -48.02 9.56 -0.33
C GLY A 13 -47.08 8.61 0.39
N THR A 14 -47.01 7.36 -0.09
CA THR A 14 -45.95 6.42 0.25
C THR A 14 -44.63 7.01 -0.23
N VAL A 15 -43.84 7.56 0.69
CA VAL A 15 -42.44 7.89 0.43
C VAL A 15 -41.70 6.56 0.37
N VAL A 16 -41.46 6.07 -0.85
CA VAL A 16 -40.46 5.02 -1.06
C VAL A 16 -39.11 5.71 -0.88
N ALA A 17 -38.53 5.57 0.31
CA ALA A 17 -37.15 5.94 0.54
C ALA A 17 -36.28 5.05 -0.35
N GLY A 18 -35.88 5.58 -1.51
CA GLY A 18 -34.84 5.00 -2.33
C GLY A 18 -33.52 5.10 -1.56
N GLY A 19 -33.25 4.10 -0.72
CA GLY A 19 -31.95 3.97 -0.09
C GLY A 19 -30.91 3.80 -1.18
N ILE A 20 -30.01 4.78 -1.33
CA ILE A 20 -28.79 4.59 -2.10
C ILE A 20 -27.97 3.59 -1.28
N ALA A 21 -27.93 2.33 -1.72
CA ALA A 21 -27.01 1.36 -1.16
C ALA A 21 -25.59 1.84 -1.44
N GLY A 22 -24.88 2.26 -0.38
CA GLY A 22 -23.49 2.66 -0.50
C GLY A 22 -22.62 1.44 -0.80
N VAL A 23 -21.73 1.56 -1.78
CA VAL A 23 -20.70 0.55 -2.07
C VAL A 23 -19.38 1.06 -1.50
N ARG A 24 -18.75 0.25 -0.63
CA ARG A 24 -17.41 0.54 -0.09
C ARG A 24 -16.35 -0.17 -0.95
N SER A 25 -15.40 0.60 -1.46
CA SER A 25 -14.29 0.08 -2.28
C SER A 25 -13.03 -0.08 -1.45
N TYR A 26 -12.35 -1.21 -1.63
CA TYR A 26 -11.08 -1.54 -0.98
C TYR A 26 -9.99 -1.61 -2.06
N ASN A 27 -8.93 -0.84 -1.90
CA ASN A 27 -7.88 -0.66 -2.90
C ASN A 27 -6.58 -1.40 -2.56
N SER A 28 -6.42 -1.86 -1.31
CA SER A 28 -5.23 -2.60 -0.87
C SER A 28 -4.98 -3.84 -1.73
N THR A 29 -6.02 -4.63 -2.00
CA THR A 29 -5.96 -5.79 -2.91
C THR A 29 -5.51 -5.42 -4.32
N GLN A 30 -6.05 -4.34 -4.88
CA GLN A 30 -5.72 -3.90 -6.24
C GLN A 30 -4.26 -3.47 -6.32
N HIS A 31 -3.78 -2.73 -5.32
CA HIS A 31 -2.38 -2.33 -5.22
C HIS A 31 -1.44 -3.54 -5.04
N ARG A 32 -1.81 -4.50 -4.19
CA ARG A 32 -1.06 -5.75 -4.02
C ARG A 32 -0.92 -6.49 -5.35
N TRP A 33 -2.05 -6.70 -6.05
CA TRP A 33 -2.06 -7.37 -7.34
C TRP A 33 -1.20 -6.62 -8.37
N ALA A 34 -1.36 -5.30 -8.46
CA ALA A 34 -0.58 -4.48 -9.39
C ALA A 34 0.93 -4.59 -9.11
N ALA A 35 1.33 -4.60 -7.83
CA ALA A 35 2.73 -4.74 -7.46
C ALA A 35 3.32 -6.08 -7.93
N HIS A 36 2.61 -7.19 -7.73
CA HIS A 36 3.01 -8.51 -8.25
C HIS A 36 3.04 -8.55 -9.77
N HIS A 37 2.02 -7.97 -10.42
CA HIS A 37 1.94 -7.93 -11.88
C HIS A 37 3.15 -7.22 -12.49
N PHE A 38 3.48 -6.02 -11.99
CA PHE A 38 4.62 -5.27 -12.48
C PHE A 38 5.97 -5.90 -12.10
N ALA A 39 6.08 -6.53 -10.93
CA ALA A 39 7.27 -7.28 -10.57
C ALA A 39 7.51 -8.47 -11.52
N ARG A 40 6.45 -9.17 -11.94
CA ARG A 40 6.55 -10.23 -12.96
C ARG A 40 6.96 -9.68 -14.32
N LEU A 41 6.32 -8.59 -14.78
CA LEU A 41 6.71 -7.96 -16.06
C LEU A 41 8.18 -7.51 -16.06
N ALA A 42 8.66 -6.97 -14.94
CA ALA A 42 10.07 -6.61 -14.78
C ALA A 42 11.00 -7.83 -14.82
N ALA A 43 10.58 -8.96 -14.26
CA ALA A 43 11.35 -10.21 -14.28
C ALA A 43 11.42 -10.82 -15.68
N ASP A 44 10.27 -10.91 -16.37
CA ASP A 44 10.18 -11.42 -17.74
C ASP A 44 11.03 -10.56 -18.67
N PHE A 45 10.91 -9.23 -18.57
CA PHE A 45 11.69 -8.29 -19.38
C PHE A 45 13.19 -8.38 -19.07
N GLU A 46 13.60 -8.44 -17.80
CA GLU A 46 15.03 -8.55 -17.44
C GLU A 46 15.65 -9.85 -17.96
N ALA A 47 14.91 -10.95 -17.99
CA ALA A 47 15.38 -12.24 -18.50
C ALA A 47 15.66 -12.20 -20.01
N ASP A 48 14.88 -11.43 -20.77
CA ASP A 48 15.03 -11.30 -22.23
C ASP A 48 16.20 -10.40 -22.66
N HIS A 49 16.77 -9.60 -21.75
CA HIS A 49 17.74 -8.55 -22.07
C HIS A 49 19.04 -8.66 -21.26
N ILE A 50 19.38 -9.87 -20.78
CA ILE A 50 20.57 -10.11 -19.96
C ILE A 50 21.85 -9.70 -20.70
N GLY A 51 22.70 -8.92 -20.02
CA GLY A 51 24.02 -8.53 -20.51
C GLY A 51 24.01 -7.54 -21.68
N GLU A 52 22.85 -7.06 -22.13
CA GLU A 52 22.78 -6.05 -23.21
C GLU A 52 23.32 -4.69 -22.81
N ALA A 53 23.48 -4.45 -21.50
CA ALA A 53 24.19 -3.32 -20.92
C ALA A 53 23.68 -1.94 -21.36
N ARG A 54 22.36 -1.81 -21.52
CA ARG A 54 21.71 -0.54 -21.83
C ARG A 54 20.45 -0.31 -20.99
N PRO A 55 20.10 0.95 -20.67
CA PRO A 55 18.89 1.24 -19.93
C PRO A 55 17.65 1.06 -20.79
N TYR A 56 16.59 0.54 -20.16
CA TYR A 56 15.27 0.36 -20.77
C TYR A 56 14.22 1.11 -19.97
N TRP A 57 13.58 2.09 -20.60
CA TRP A 57 12.50 2.85 -19.96
C TRP A 57 11.33 1.95 -19.57
N GLN A 58 11.07 0.90 -20.35
CA GLN A 58 10.06 -0.11 -20.07
C GLN A 58 10.35 -0.86 -18.77
N GLN A 59 11.59 -1.35 -18.59
CA GLN A 59 12.00 -2.02 -17.36
C GLN A 59 11.83 -1.10 -16.15
N TRP A 60 12.29 0.15 -16.26
CA TRP A 60 12.18 1.11 -15.18
C TRP A 60 10.73 1.45 -14.85
N ALA A 61 9.88 1.58 -15.87
CA ALA A 61 8.45 1.80 -15.65
C ALA A 61 7.80 0.64 -14.88
N TYR A 62 8.16 -0.62 -15.18
CA TYR A 62 7.66 -1.77 -14.44
C TYR A 62 8.17 -1.77 -12.99
N VAL A 63 9.46 -1.55 -12.77
CA VAL A 63 10.04 -1.51 -11.41
C VAL A 63 9.44 -0.37 -10.59
N ASP A 64 9.34 0.83 -11.15
CA ASP A 64 8.76 2.00 -10.49
C ASP A 64 7.27 1.77 -10.16
N ALA A 65 6.51 1.18 -11.09
CA ALA A 65 5.11 0.85 -10.87
C ALA A 65 4.93 -0.20 -9.77
N ALA A 66 5.80 -1.21 -9.70
CA ALA A 66 5.79 -2.21 -8.63
C ALA A 66 6.06 -1.58 -7.26
N ILE A 67 7.07 -0.71 -7.16
CA ILE A 67 7.43 0.01 -5.92
C ILE A 67 6.28 0.93 -5.47
N ALA A 68 5.70 1.69 -6.41
CA ALA A 68 4.59 2.59 -6.12
C ALA A 68 3.35 1.81 -5.65
N ALA A 69 3.03 0.69 -6.31
CA ALA A 69 1.92 -0.17 -5.96
C ALA A 69 2.14 -0.86 -4.60
N ALA A 70 3.36 -1.33 -4.29
CA ALA A 70 3.67 -1.90 -2.98
C ALA A 70 3.50 -0.88 -1.83
N HIS A 71 3.92 0.38 -2.04
CA HIS A 71 3.63 1.46 -1.09
C HIS A 71 2.12 1.74 -0.99
N GLY A 72 1.42 1.78 -2.13
CA GLY A 72 -0.04 1.97 -2.18
C GLY A 72 -0.78 0.89 -1.41
N PHE A 73 -0.31 -0.36 -1.47
CA PHE A 73 -0.85 -1.47 -0.69
C PHE A 73 -0.73 -1.20 0.81
N LEU A 74 0.45 -0.82 1.31
CA LEU A 74 0.65 -0.50 2.73
C LEU A 74 -0.30 0.60 3.21
N GLU A 75 -0.42 1.68 2.43
CA GLU A 75 -1.23 2.84 2.76
C GLU A 75 -2.73 2.54 2.72
N ALA A 76 -3.20 1.90 1.64
CA ALA A 76 -4.60 1.51 1.51
C ALA A 76 -5.00 0.52 2.60
N TYR A 77 -4.17 -0.49 2.89
CA TYR A 77 -4.48 -1.52 3.88
C TYR A 77 -4.72 -0.92 5.26
N ILE A 78 -3.83 -0.07 5.76
CA ILE A 78 -4.00 0.52 7.09
C ILE A 78 -5.17 1.51 7.10
N ASN A 79 -5.37 2.28 6.02
CA ASN A 79 -6.51 3.20 5.91
C ASN A 79 -7.85 2.45 5.94
N GLU A 80 -7.95 1.30 5.26
CA GLU A 80 -9.13 0.45 5.25
C GLU A 80 -9.48 -0.06 6.65
N ILE A 81 -8.49 -0.50 7.44
CA ILE A 81 -8.75 -0.96 8.82
C ILE A 81 -9.27 0.19 9.69
N TYR A 82 -8.66 1.36 9.62
CA TYR A 82 -9.14 2.51 10.40
C TYR A 82 -10.52 2.99 9.95
N ALA A 83 -10.79 3.01 8.65
CA ALA A 83 -12.09 3.39 8.10
C ALA A 83 -13.19 2.38 8.48
N ASP A 84 -12.87 1.08 8.46
CA ASP A 84 -13.80 0.04 8.91
C ASP A 84 -14.05 0.09 10.42
N ALA A 85 -13.04 0.47 11.22
CA ALA A 85 -13.25 0.72 12.65
C ALA A 85 -14.15 1.95 12.90
N ALA A 86 -13.97 3.01 12.11
CA ALA A 86 -14.70 4.27 12.30
C ALA A 86 -16.15 4.24 11.81
N ASP A 87 -16.44 3.43 10.79
CA ASP A 87 -17.75 3.34 10.14
C ASP A 87 -18.27 1.88 10.12
N PRO A 88 -18.55 1.27 11.30
CA PRO A 88 -18.88 -0.15 11.39
C PRO A 88 -20.18 -0.53 10.67
N GLU A 89 -21.09 0.42 10.44
CA GLU A 89 -22.39 0.19 9.77
C GLU A 89 -22.26 -0.15 8.28
N ILE A 90 -21.14 0.24 7.65
CA ILE A 90 -20.85 0.04 6.23
C ILE A 90 -19.53 -0.70 6.01
N ALA A 91 -18.93 -1.20 7.09
CA ALA A 91 -17.71 -1.99 7.06
C ALA A 91 -18.00 -3.42 6.57
N ASP A 92 -17.08 -3.97 5.80
CA ASP A 92 -17.11 -5.36 5.34
C ASP A 92 -16.20 -6.26 6.21
N GLY A 93 -16.03 -5.87 7.48
CA GLY A 93 -15.35 -6.69 8.49
C GLY A 93 -13.82 -6.62 8.52
N ALA A 94 -13.15 -5.60 7.95
CA ALA A 94 -11.69 -5.51 8.04
C ALA A 94 -11.16 -5.29 9.47
N HIS A 95 -12.01 -4.88 10.40
CA HIS A 95 -11.70 -4.79 11.84
C HIS A 95 -12.07 -6.06 12.64
N ASN A 96 -12.58 -7.11 11.98
CA ASN A 96 -13.00 -8.35 12.65
C ASN A 96 -11.81 -9.01 13.37
N GLY A 97 -11.95 -9.21 14.68
CA GLY A 97 -10.90 -9.77 15.55
C GLY A 97 -10.21 -8.72 16.44
N LEU A 98 -10.43 -7.42 16.19
CA LEU A 98 -10.00 -6.37 17.11
C LEU A 98 -10.94 -6.26 18.31
N SER A 99 -10.38 -5.95 19.49
CA SER A 99 -11.19 -5.70 20.69
C SER A 99 -12.00 -4.40 20.54
N GLU A 100 -13.15 -4.30 21.22
CA GLU A 100 -13.98 -3.07 21.22
C GLU A 100 -13.17 -1.83 21.65
N ARG A 101 -12.26 -2.00 22.62
CA ARG A 101 -11.36 -0.94 23.08
C ARG A 101 -10.42 -0.49 21.95
N THR A 102 -9.87 -1.44 21.19
CA THR A 102 -9.00 -1.15 20.05
C THR A 102 -9.77 -0.42 18.96
N VAL A 103 -10.97 -0.88 18.61
CA VAL A 103 -11.86 -0.24 17.63
C VAL A 103 -12.21 1.19 18.05
N ALA A 104 -12.57 1.42 19.31
CA ALA A 104 -12.86 2.76 19.83
C ALA A 104 -11.64 3.70 19.76
N SER A 105 -10.45 3.20 20.10
CA SER A 105 -9.19 3.96 20.01
C SER A 105 -8.85 4.32 18.56
N MET A 106 -8.99 3.35 17.65
CA MET A 106 -8.76 3.55 16.22
C MET A 106 -9.74 4.55 15.63
N THR A 107 -11.02 4.48 16.01
CA THR A 107 -12.06 5.43 15.58
C THR A 107 -11.71 6.86 15.98
N GLY A 108 -11.35 7.07 17.26
CA GLY A 108 -10.95 8.40 17.76
C GLY A 108 -9.73 8.93 17.02
N TYR A 109 -8.73 8.08 16.81
CA TYR A 109 -7.51 8.44 16.09
C TYR A 109 -7.77 8.78 14.62
N TRP A 110 -8.60 7.99 13.93
CA TRP A 110 -8.97 8.22 12.53
C TRP A 110 -9.61 9.59 12.34
N LYS A 111 -10.62 9.91 13.16
CA LYS A 111 -11.33 11.20 13.12
C LYS A 111 -10.39 12.39 13.34
N ALA A 112 -9.36 12.24 14.16
CA ALA A 112 -8.42 13.31 14.47
C ALA A 112 -7.23 13.43 13.49
N HIS A 113 -6.77 12.32 12.91
CA HIS A 113 -5.43 12.26 12.29
C HIS A 113 -5.33 11.57 10.93
N HIS A 114 -6.43 11.06 10.35
CA HIS A 114 -6.33 10.24 9.13
C HIS A 114 -5.64 10.92 7.94
N GLU A 115 -5.80 12.24 7.78
CA GLU A 115 -5.19 13.01 6.69
C GLU A 115 -3.71 13.40 6.95
N THR A 116 -3.29 13.44 8.21
CA THR A 116 -1.98 14.02 8.60
C THR A 116 -0.99 12.98 9.10
N ALA A 117 -1.47 11.85 9.61
CA ALA A 117 -0.60 10.78 10.08
C ALA A 117 0.06 10.05 8.92
N SER A 118 1.38 9.85 9.02
CA SER A 118 2.11 9.01 8.06
C SER A 118 1.63 7.56 8.12
N VAL A 119 1.82 6.82 7.03
CA VAL A 119 1.48 5.39 6.94
C VAL A 119 2.07 4.59 8.11
N LEU A 120 3.37 4.72 8.37
CA LEU A 120 4.02 4.03 9.49
C LEU A 120 3.50 4.48 10.87
N THR A 121 3.13 5.75 11.01
CA THR A 121 2.49 6.24 12.24
C THR A 121 1.16 5.54 12.47
N LYS A 122 0.33 5.38 11.42
CA LYS A 122 -0.95 4.67 11.51
C LYS A 122 -0.76 3.22 11.96
N TYR A 123 0.18 2.48 11.35
CA TYR A 123 0.50 1.11 11.78
C TYR A 123 0.98 1.05 13.23
N ARG A 124 1.89 1.94 13.62
CA ARG A 124 2.41 2.02 14.99
C ARG A 124 1.30 2.28 16.01
N MET A 125 0.40 3.22 15.72
CA MET A 125 -0.69 3.55 16.63
C MET A 125 -1.69 2.40 16.74
N ALA A 126 -2.03 1.74 15.64
CA ALA A 126 -2.88 0.54 15.66
C ALA A 126 -2.29 -0.57 16.54
N ARG A 127 -0.98 -0.85 16.44
CA ARG A 127 -0.28 -1.79 17.35
C ARG A 127 -0.39 -1.38 18.81
N ILE A 128 -0.17 -0.09 19.12
CA ILE A 128 -0.29 0.43 20.49
C ILE A 128 -1.71 0.25 21.02
N PHE A 129 -2.72 0.50 20.19
CA PHE A 129 -4.12 0.34 20.57
C PHE A 129 -4.53 -1.12 20.77
N ALA A 130 -3.93 -2.06 20.04
CA ALA A 130 -4.21 -3.48 20.17
C ALA A 130 -3.46 -4.14 21.33
N THR A 131 -2.18 -3.81 21.49
CA THR A 131 -1.24 -4.56 22.36
C THR A 131 -0.70 -3.76 23.54
N GLY A 132 -0.85 -2.44 23.52
CA GLY A 132 -0.17 -1.53 24.45
C GLY A 132 1.30 -1.25 24.10
N ALA A 133 1.85 -1.85 23.04
CA ALA A 133 3.22 -1.69 22.60
C ALA A 133 3.32 -1.26 21.12
N ALA A 134 4.39 -0.54 20.77
CA ALA A 134 4.63 -0.06 19.42
C ALA A 134 5.26 -1.12 18.47
N GLY A 135 5.78 -2.20 19.04
CA GLY A 135 6.70 -3.11 18.35
C GLY A 135 8.15 -2.60 18.35
N ASP A 136 9.06 -3.42 17.82
CA ASP A 136 10.49 -3.10 17.72
C ASP A 136 10.82 -2.52 16.33
N ASP A 137 11.05 -1.21 16.26
CA ASP A 137 11.31 -0.48 15.01
C ASP A 137 12.61 -0.90 14.27
N GLY A 138 13.52 -1.63 14.93
CA GLY A 138 14.84 -2.01 14.39
C GLY A 138 14.93 -3.43 13.85
N ARG A 139 13.84 -4.22 13.92
CA ARG A 139 13.81 -5.57 13.35
C ARG A 139 13.26 -5.58 11.93
N ARG A 140 13.65 -6.58 11.14
CA ARG A 140 12.90 -6.91 9.90
C ARG A 140 11.52 -7.41 10.32
N PRO A 141 10.44 -6.91 9.68
CA PRO A 141 10.34 -6.21 8.39
C PRO A 141 10.26 -4.67 8.49
N ASN A 142 10.31 -4.09 9.69
CA ASN A 142 10.14 -2.65 9.90
C ASN A 142 11.23 -1.82 9.21
N GLU A 143 12.47 -2.31 9.18
CA GLU A 143 13.56 -1.67 8.42
C GLU A 143 13.32 -1.69 6.91
N ASP A 144 12.86 -2.82 6.36
CA ASP A 144 12.69 -3.00 4.92
C ASP A 144 11.56 -2.09 4.40
N VAL A 145 10.46 -1.93 5.15
CA VAL A 145 9.39 -0.99 4.78
C VAL A 145 9.84 0.47 4.87
N LYS A 146 10.68 0.84 5.84
CA LYS A 146 11.26 2.20 5.89
C LYS A 146 12.08 2.48 4.63
N LEU A 147 12.89 1.52 4.21
CA LEU A 147 13.66 1.62 2.97
C LEU A 147 12.76 1.66 1.73
N LEU A 148 11.67 0.89 1.70
CA LEU A 148 10.69 0.92 0.61
C LEU A 148 10.04 2.32 0.47
N ILE A 149 9.58 2.90 1.58
CA ILE A 149 9.01 4.25 1.59
C ILE A 149 10.04 5.28 1.14
N GLU A 150 11.29 5.15 1.60
CA GLU A 150 12.35 6.05 1.19
C GLU A 150 12.68 5.93 -0.30
N LEU A 151 12.73 4.71 -0.84
CA LEU A 151 12.95 4.45 -2.26
C LEU A 151 11.83 5.05 -3.11
N ARG A 152 10.56 4.77 -2.76
CA ARG A 152 9.39 5.36 -3.41
C ARG A 152 9.45 6.88 -3.40
N ASN A 153 9.79 7.48 -2.25
CA ASN A 153 9.88 8.93 -2.13
C ASN A 153 11.02 9.51 -2.96
N TRP A 154 12.14 8.80 -3.07
CA TRP A 154 13.24 9.20 -3.93
C TRP A 154 12.81 9.23 -5.40
N LEU A 155 12.09 8.20 -5.86
CA LEU A 155 11.59 8.10 -7.25
C LEU A 155 10.56 9.19 -7.58
N VAL A 156 9.60 9.43 -6.67
CA VAL A 156 8.50 10.38 -6.91
C VAL A 156 8.90 11.83 -6.68
N HIS A 157 9.70 12.11 -5.66
CA HIS A 157 10.14 13.47 -5.31
C HIS A 157 11.53 13.79 -5.84
N PHE A 158 11.96 13.08 -6.89
CA PHE A 158 13.26 13.30 -7.50
C PHE A 158 13.41 14.76 -7.94
N LYS A 159 14.48 15.41 -7.46
CA LYS A 159 14.87 16.76 -7.89
C LYS A 159 16.06 16.61 -8.84
N PRO A 160 15.92 16.98 -10.13
CA PRO A 160 17.03 16.96 -11.06
C PRO A 160 18.23 17.72 -10.49
N LYS A 161 19.42 17.11 -10.56
CA LYS A 161 20.67 17.74 -10.15
C LYS A 161 21.59 17.82 -11.37
N THR A 162 22.11 19.01 -11.66
CA THR A 162 23.23 19.16 -12.59
C THR A 162 24.49 18.70 -11.88
N LEU A 163 25.13 17.67 -12.41
CA LEU A 163 26.33 17.12 -11.80
C LEU A 163 27.53 17.40 -12.69
N VAL A 164 28.47 18.16 -12.15
CA VAL A 164 29.81 18.29 -12.72
C VAL A 164 30.65 17.21 -12.07
N GLY A 165 30.84 16.07 -12.77
CA GLY A 165 31.77 15.00 -12.34
C GLY A 165 31.17 13.75 -11.69
N GLY A 166 29.88 13.41 -11.87
CA GLY A 166 29.34 12.13 -11.39
C GLY A 166 27.83 11.96 -11.59
N ALA A 167 27.29 10.76 -11.31
CA ALA A 167 25.85 10.48 -11.30
C ALA A 167 25.21 10.83 -9.94
N PRO A 168 23.89 11.10 -9.87
CA PRO A 168 23.25 11.50 -8.61
C PRO A 168 23.29 10.32 -7.66
N ALA A 169 24.08 10.42 -6.59
CA ALA A 169 24.07 9.41 -5.56
C ALA A 169 22.73 9.45 -4.81
N PRO A 170 22.06 8.30 -4.60
CA PRO A 170 20.95 8.22 -3.69
C PRO A 170 21.42 8.55 -2.26
N LYS A 171 20.49 8.72 -1.33
CA LYS A 171 20.86 8.86 0.09
C LYS A 171 21.60 7.60 0.55
N LYS A 172 22.54 7.74 1.50
CA LYS A 172 23.31 6.62 2.08
C LYS A 172 22.43 5.47 2.58
N SER A 173 21.25 5.77 3.10
CA SER A 173 20.26 4.77 3.51
C SER A 173 19.87 3.83 2.37
N LEU A 174 19.70 4.33 1.14
CA LEU A 174 19.37 3.51 -0.02
C LEU A 174 20.55 2.64 -0.49
N GLU A 175 21.79 2.93 -0.11
CA GLU A 175 22.92 2.03 -0.41
C GLU A 175 22.79 0.69 0.31
N THR A 176 22.06 0.63 1.43
CA THR A 176 21.80 -0.62 2.15
C THR A 176 20.98 -1.63 1.33
N LEU A 177 20.21 -1.15 0.34
CA LEU A 177 19.41 -1.98 -0.57
C LEU A 177 20.28 -2.93 -1.41
N ARG A 178 21.56 -2.62 -1.62
CA ARG A 178 22.53 -3.52 -2.29
C ARG A 178 22.56 -4.93 -1.70
N THR A 179 22.24 -5.06 -0.42
CA THR A 179 22.27 -6.34 0.30
C THR A 179 20.89 -6.98 0.44
N ARG A 180 19.84 -6.33 -0.08
CA ARG A 180 18.44 -6.75 0.13
C ARG A 180 17.88 -7.57 -1.02
N TYR A 181 18.41 -7.39 -2.23
CA TYR A 181 17.92 -8.07 -3.42
C TYR A 181 19.01 -8.27 -4.47
N SER A 182 18.70 -9.03 -5.50
CA SER A 182 19.60 -9.27 -6.64
C SER A 182 19.67 -8.07 -7.57
N ASP A 183 20.88 -7.73 -7.98
CA ASP A 183 21.18 -6.69 -8.97
C ASP A 183 20.54 -6.96 -10.34
N ASN A 184 20.38 -5.88 -11.14
CA ASN A 184 19.80 -5.94 -12.49
C ASN A 184 20.72 -6.68 -13.47
N ARG A 185 20.23 -7.80 -13.99
CA ARG A 185 20.96 -8.68 -14.91
C ARG A 185 21.13 -8.12 -16.32
N ILE A 186 20.41 -7.07 -16.70
CA ILE A 186 20.66 -6.35 -17.97
C ILE A 186 22.09 -5.80 -18.00
N PHE A 187 22.64 -5.41 -16.85
CA PHE A 187 24.00 -4.88 -16.72
C PHE A 187 25.01 -5.95 -16.24
N GLU A 188 24.66 -7.23 -16.31
CA GLU A 188 25.55 -8.32 -15.92
C GLU A 188 26.85 -8.28 -16.74
N GLY A 189 27.99 -8.34 -16.06
CA GLY A 189 29.32 -8.32 -16.69
C GLY A 189 29.80 -6.94 -17.18
N VAL A 190 29.03 -5.87 -17.00
CA VAL A 190 29.40 -4.51 -17.48
C VAL A 190 29.45 -3.50 -16.33
N PRO A 191 30.49 -2.64 -16.25
CA PRO A 191 30.52 -1.55 -15.28
C PRO A 191 29.39 -0.55 -15.52
N ALA A 192 28.42 -0.49 -14.61
CA ALA A 192 27.34 0.50 -14.60
C ALA A 192 27.24 1.16 -13.21
N SER A 193 26.74 2.40 -13.15
CA SER A 193 26.48 3.01 -11.85
C SER A 193 25.38 2.23 -11.14
N TRP A 194 25.62 1.90 -9.87
CA TRP A 194 24.68 1.04 -9.15
C TRP A 194 23.26 1.63 -9.15
N PHE A 195 23.13 2.94 -8.90
CA PHE A 195 21.85 3.63 -9.07
C PHE A 195 21.88 4.53 -10.33
N PRO A 196 20.78 4.62 -11.11
CA PRO A 196 19.58 3.77 -11.05
C PRO A 196 19.76 2.40 -11.71
N HIS A 197 20.80 2.20 -12.52
CA HIS A 197 20.88 1.10 -13.49
C HIS A 197 20.84 -0.29 -12.86
N VAL A 198 21.73 -0.56 -11.91
CA VAL A 198 21.84 -1.89 -11.28
C VAL A 198 20.78 -2.09 -10.19
N ALA A 199 20.41 -1.01 -9.50
CA ALA A 199 19.52 -1.01 -8.36
C ALA A 199 18.04 -1.18 -8.74
N LEU A 200 17.60 -0.61 -9.87
CA LEU A 200 16.24 -0.77 -10.38
C LEU A 200 16.17 -2.05 -11.22
N SER A 201 16.03 -3.18 -10.53
CA SER A 201 15.97 -4.53 -11.07
C SER A 201 14.62 -5.20 -10.81
N ALA A 202 14.38 -6.33 -11.49
CA ALA A 202 13.32 -7.27 -11.13
C ALA A 202 13.43 -7.73 -9.66
N GLY A 203 14.66 -7.88 -9.15
CA GLY A 203 14.92 -8.16 -7.74
C GLY A 203 14.39 -7.06 -6.81
N CYS A 204 14.59 -5.79 -7.18
CA CYS A 204 14.06 -4.64 -6.46
C CYS A 204 12.53 -4.60 -6.44
N ALA A 205 11.90 -4.83 -7.60
CA ALA A 205 10.45 -4.87 -7.73
C ALA A 205 9.83 -5.98 -6.86
N ARG A 206 10.41 -7.18 -6.88
CA ARG A 206 9.98 -8.30 -6.04
C ARG A 206 10.19 -8.01 -4.56
N TRP A 207 11.37 -7.52 -4.18
CA TRP A 207 11.68 -7.16 -2.80
C TRP A 207 10.69 -6.12 -2.23
N ALA A 208 10.27 -5.16 -3.03
CA ALA A 208 9.33 -4.13 -2.60
C ALA A 208 7.99 -4.73 -2.15
N ILE A 209 7.39 -5.62 -2.95
CA ILE A 209 6.10 -6.24 -2.59
C ILE A 209 6.26 -7.25 -1.45
N GLU A 210 7.31 -8.08 -1.46
CA GLU A 210 7.57 -9.05 -0.38
C GLU A 210 7.77 -8.35 0.97
N SER A 211 8.49 -7.21 0.99
CA SER A 211 8.70 -6.44 2.22
C SER A 211 7.40 -5.83 2.75
N ALA A 212 6.53 -5.35 1.85
CA ALA A 212 5.23 -4.80 2.23
C ALA A 212 4.30 -5.90 2.78
N GLU A 213 4.25 -7.05 2.12
CA GLU A 213 3.45 -8.20 2.55
C GLU A 213 3.91 -8.77 3.88
N GLN A 214 5.22 -8.94 4.07
CA GLN A 214 5.75 -9.42 5.34
C GLN A 214 5.38 -8.46 6.48
N TYR A 215 5.52 -7.15 6.26
CA TYR A 215 5.16 -6.14 7.26
C TYR A 215 3.67 -6.16 7.61
N VAL A 216 2.80 -6.28 6.61
CA VAL A 216 1.35 -6.40 6.82
C VAL A 216 1.00 -7.70 7.53
N GLY A 217 1.61 -8.81 7.14
CA GLY A 217 1.42 -10.12 7.77
C GLY A 217 1.75 -10.09 9.25
N GLU A 218 2.93 -9.58 9.61
CA GLU A 218 3.31 -9.44 11.02
C GLU A 218 2.45 -8.44 11.78
N PHE A 219 2.03 -7.34 11.13
CA PHE A 219 1.08 -6.42 11.73
C PHE A 219 -0.26 -7.12 12.08
N ILE A 220 -0.79 -7.96 11.19
CA ILE A 220 -2.03 -8.71 11.43
C ILE A 220 -1.86 -9.64 12.64
N GLU A 221 -0.74 -10.34 12.71
CA GLU A 221 -0.40 -11.21 13.84
C GLU A 221 -0.33 -10.43 15.16
N ASP A 222 0.34 -9.27 15.15
CA ASP A 222 0.48 -8.40 16.32
C ASP A 222 -0.89 -7.91 16.85
N VAL A 223 -1.80 -7.51 15.96
CA VAL A 223 -3.08 -6.90 16.38
C VAL A 223 -4.20 -7.91 16.64
N GLY A 224 -3.95 -9.21 16.46
CA GLY A 224 -4.91 -10.28 16.74
C GLY A 224 -6.09 -10.33 15.76
N GLY A 225 -5.96 -9.70 14.58
CA GLY A 225 -7.01 -9.69 13.57
C GLY A 225 -7.18 -11.07 12.92
N THR A 226 -8.39 -11.60 12.89
CA THR A 226 -8.70 -12.79 12.09
C THR A 226 -8.61 -12.45 10.62
N ARG A 227 -7.57 -12.98 9.95
CA ARG A 227 -7.46 -13.25 8.52
C ARG A 227 -8.41 -12.43 7.61
N THR A 228 -8.03 -11.19 7.28
CA THR A 228 -8.48 -10.44 6.09
C THR A 228 -8.03 -11.09 4.76
N HIS A 229 -7.46 -12.31 4.79
CA HIS A 229 -6.87 -12.99 3.63
C HIS A 229 -7.86 -13.35 2.51
N HIS A 230 -9.17 -13.40 2.75
CA HIS A 230 -10.13 -13.63 1.66
C HIS A 230 -10.07 -12.55 0.58
N ARG A 231 -9.47 -11.40 0.88
CA ARG A 231 -9.25 -10.30 -0.07
C ARG A 231 -7.84 -10.21 -0.65
N LEU A 232 -6.86 -10.91 -0.09
CA LEU A 232 -5.47 -10.76 -0.57
C LEU A 232 -5.24 -11.55 -1.84
N ASP A 233 -5.94 -12.66 -2.06
CA ASP A 233 -5.80 -13.48 -3.27
C ASP A 233 -7.01 -13.26 -4.22
N PRO A 234 -6.97 -12.26 -5.12
CA PRO A 234 -7.69 -12.43 -6.38
C PRO A 234 -7.02 -13.61 -7.11
N ASP A 235 -7.83 -14.47 -7.74
CA ASP A 235 -7.31 -15.58 -8.55
C ASP A 235 -6.17 -15.08 -9.45
N PRO A 236 -5.05 -15.83 -9.56
CA PRO A 236 -4.01 -15.46 -10.51
C PRO A 236 -4.65 -15.33 -11.89
N PRO A 237 -4.28 -14.30 -12.70
CA PRO A 237 -4.80 -14.21 -14.05
C PRO A 237 -4.50 -15.53 -14.75
N GLU A 238 -5.55 -16.18 -15.27
CA GLU A 238 -5.38 -17.35 -16.13
C GLU A 238 -4.33 -17.00 -17.18
N THR A 239 -3.24 -17.77 -17.18
CA THR A 239 -2.25 -17.71 -18.25
C THR A 239 -2.97 -18.01 -19.57
N PRO A 240 -2.81 -17.17 -20.61
CA PRO A 240 -3.35 -17.47 -21.93
C PRO A 240 -2.76 -18.75 -22.53
#